data_AF-A0A2R7SDY3-F1
#
_entry.id   AF-A0A2R7SDY3-F1
#
_cell.length_a   1.000
_cell.length_b   1.000
_cell.length_c   1.000
_cell.angle_alpha   90.00
_cell.angle_beta   90.00
_cell.angle_gamma   90.00
#
_symmetry.space_group_name_H-M   'P 1'
#
loop_
_entity.id
_entity.type
_entity.pdbx_description
1 polymer ?
#
loop_
_entity_poly.entity_id
_entity_poly.type
_entity_poly.pdbx_seq_one_letter_code
_entity_poly.pdbx_strand_id
1 'polypeptide(L)' 'MDITEHVKTALQQNDALKGFNITVVTQKGDVRLTAVLDTQAQVDAALQIARNAEGTHAIHDELTVRK' A
#
# COMPACT_ATOMS: atom_id res chain seq x y z
N MET A 1 3.36 -15.19 8.16
CA MET A 1 3.80 -14.05 7.33
C MET A 1 2.74 -12.99 7.46
N ASP A 2 3.11 -11.84 8.02
CA ASP A 2 2.19 -10.75 8.27
C ASP A 2 1.86 -10.05 6.95
N ILE A 3 0.56 -9.86 6.68
CA ILE A 3 0.06 -9.17 5.47
C ILE A 3 0.75 -7.81 5.32
N THR A 4 0.90 -7.09 6.44
CA THR A 4 1.57 -5.79 6.51
C THR A 4 3.00 -5.84 5.99
N GLU A 5 3.76 -6.86 6.37
CA GLU A 5 5.16 -7.01 6.00
C GLU A 5 5.28 -7.32 4.51
N HIS A 6 4.44 -8.22 4.00
CA HIS A 6 4.39 -8.55 2.57
C HIS A 6 4.11 -7.32 1.70
N VAL A 7 3.10 -6.52 2.09
CA VAL A 7 2.77 -5.27 1.41
C VAL A 7 3.95 -4.28 1.49
N LYS A 8 4.55 -4.09 2.68
CA LYS A 8 5.71 -3.20 2.84
C LYS A 8 6.88 -3.59 1.95
N THR A 9 7.22 -4.87 1.89
CA THR A 9 8.31 -5.36 1.05
C THR A 9 8.03 -5.10 -0.43
N ALA A 10 6.82 -5.40 -0.91
CA ALA A 10 6.45 -5.16 -2.29
C ALA A 10 6.40 -3.66 -2.64
N LEU A 11 5.98 -2.79 -1.72
CA LEU A 11 6.06 -1.33 -1.88
C LEU A 11 7.51 -0.86 -1.98
N GLN A 12 8.41 -1.40 -1.16
CA GLN A 12 9.84 -1.07 -1.20
C GLN A 12 10.54 -1.55 -2.47
N GLN A 13 10.04 -2.62 -3.09
CA GLN A 13 10.53 -3.10 -4.38
C GLN A 13 10.10 -2.23 -5.56
N ASN A 14 9.09 -1.37 -5.38
CA ASN A 14 8.62 -0.48 -6.42
C ASN A 14 9.41 0.84 -6.39
N ASP A 15 10.28 1.06 -7.38
CA ASP A 15 11.13 2.26 -7.44
C ASP A 15 10.35 3.59 -7.44
N ALA A 16 9.10 3.59 -7.94
CA ALA A 16 8.25 4.79 -7.90
C ALA A 16 7.69 5.10 -6.50
N LEU A 17 7.63 4.10 -5.61
CA LEU A 17 7.14 4.22 -4.23
C LEU A 17 8.28 4.21 -3.20
N LYS A 18 9.48 3.78 -3.64
CA LYS A 18 10.71 3.70 -2.87
C LYS A 18 11.17 5.09 -2.45
N GLY A 19 10.89 5.44 -1.20
CA GLY A 19 11.18 6.76 -0.63
C GLY A 19 9.96 7.48 -0.09
N PHE A 20 8.75 7.01 -0.44
CA PHE A 20 7.53 7.49 0.20
C PHE A 20 7.30 6.76 1.52
N ASN A 21 6.90 7.52 2.54
CA ASN A 21 6.61 6.96 3.85
C ASN A 21 5.18 6.39 3.85
N ILE A 22 5.02 5.20 3.28
CA ILE A 22 3.73 4.52 3.18
C ILE A 22 3.47 3.74 4.47
N THR A 23 2.39 4.11 5.16
CA THR A 23 1.95 3.42 6.36
C THR A 23 0.95 2.34 5.96
N VAL A 24 1.27 1.10 6.27
CA VAL A 24 0.39 -0.05 6.07
C VAL A 24 -0.03 -0.53 7.45
N VAL A 25 -1.34 -0.60 7.68
CA VAL A 25 -1.93 -1.12 8.90
C VAL A 25 -2.85 -2.26 8.51
N THR A 26 -2.69 -3.42 9.13
CA THR A 26 -3.59 -4.54 8.89
C THR A 26 -4.25 -4.97 10.19
N GLN A 27 -5.57 -5.11 10.17
CA GLN A 27 -6.34 -5.46 11.36
C GLN A 27 -7.42 -6.47 11.00
N LYS A 28 -7.31 -7.70 11.51
CA LYS A 28 -8.27 -8.79 11.28
C LYS A 28 -8.60 -9.09 9.80
N GLY A 29 -7.67 -8.80 8.88
CA GLY A 29 -7.86 -8.98 7.44
C GLY A 29 -8.23 -7.69 6.69
N ASP A 30 -8.57 -6.61 7.40
CA ASP A 30 -8.73 -5.28 6.84
C ASP A 30 -7.35 -4.63 6.67
N VAL A 31 -6.96 -4.35 5.43
CA VAL A 31 -5.72 -3.68 5.08
C VAL A 31 -6.00 -2.20 4.84
N ARG A 32 -5.29 -1.32 5.52
CA ARG A 32 -5.38 0.13 5.36
C ARG A 32 -4.04 0.68 4.91
N LEU A 33 -4.04 1.43 3.83
CA LEU A 33 -2.85 2.09 3.28
C LEU A 33 -3.02 3.60 3.38
N THR A 34 -2.06 4.26 4.01
CA THR A 34 -2.07 5.72 4.17
C THR A 34 -0.73 6.27 3.70
N ALA A 35 -0.77 7.15 2.70
CA ALA A 35 0.40 7.84 2.18
C ALA A 35 -0.01 9.05 1.34
N VAL A 36 0.97 9.93 1.11
CA VAL A 36 0.86 11.00 0.12
C VAL A 36 1.82 10.68 -1.00
N LEU A 37 1.30 10.58 -2.22
CA LEU A 37 2.03 10.24 -3.44
C LEU A 37 1.93 11.42 -4.40
N ASP A 38 2.82 11.50 -5.40
CA ASP A 38 2.83 12.63 -6.34
C ASP A 38 2.00 12.36 -7.61
N THR A 39 1.68 11.09 -7.89
CA THR A 39 0.97 10.69 -9.11
C THR A 39 -0.08 9.63 -8.85
N GLN A 40 -1.10 9.58 -9.70
CA GLN A 40 -2.12 8.53 -9.66
C GLN A 40 -1.52 7.14 -9.90
N ALA A 41 -0.52 7.03 -10.78
CA ALA A 41 0.15 5.77 -11.07
C ALA A 41 0.78 5.12 -9.82
N GLN A 42 1.32 5.95 -8.91
CA GLN A 42 1.83 5.48 -7.61
C GLN A 42 0.70 4.94 -6.73
N VAL A 43 -0.45 5.62 -6.70
CA VAL A 43 -1.64 5.16 -5.96
C VAL A 43 -2.10 3.80 -6.48
N ASP A 44 -2.23 3.66 -7.80
CA ASP A 44 -2.66 2.42 -8.45
C ASP A 44 -1.70 1.27 -8.16
N ALA A 45 -0.38 1.54 -8.19
CA ALA A 45 0.63 0.55 -7.86
C ALA A 45 0.55 0.08 -6.40
N ALA A 46 0.38 1.01 -5.45
CA ALA A 46 0.23 0.68 -4.04
C ALA A 46 -1.04 -0.14 -3.77
N LEU A 47 -2.15 0.21 -4.44
CA LEU A 47 -3.41 -0.55 -4.41
C LEU A 47 -3.25 -1.95 -4.99
N GLN A 48 -2.56 -2.10 -6.13
CA GLN A 48 -2.28 -3.43 -6.70
C GLN A 48 -1.47 -4.30 -5.75
N ILE A 49 -0.44 -3.73 -5.13
CA ILE A 49 0.40 -4.44 -4.17
C ILE A 49 -0.42 -4.90 -2.97
N ALA A 50 -1.26 -4.03 -2.42
CA ALA A 50 -2.17 -4.36 -1.33
C ALA A 50 -3.17 -5.46 -1.73
N ARG A 51 -3.72 -5.41 -2.94
CA ARG A 51 -4.65 -6.43 -3.47
C ARG A 51 -3.99 -7.78 -3.69
N ASN A 52 -2.71 -7.79 -4.08
CA ASN A 52 -1.95 -9.03 -4.25
C ASN A 52 -1.55 -9.68 -2.93
N ALA A 53 -1.75 -9.02 -1.78
CA ALA A 53 -1.46 -9.62 -0.49
C ALA A 53 -2.52 -10.67 -0.13
N GLU A 54 -2.07 -11.90 0.05
CA GLU A 54 -2.93 -13.03 0.42
C GLU A 54 -3.51 -12.86 1.84
N GLY A 55 -4.80 -13.15 2.01
CA GLY A 55 -5.50 -13.01 3.29
C GLY A 55 -6.19 -11.65 3.51
N THR A 56 -6.18 -10.79 2.49
CA THR A 56 -6.88 -9.51 2.52
C THR A 56 -8.40 -9.70 2.37
N HIS A 57 -9.17 -9.25 3.36
CA HIS A 57 -10.63 -9.26 3.33
C HIS A 57 -11.19 -7.97 2.75
N ALA A 58 -10.68 -6.84 3.21
CA ALA A 58 -11.07 -5.51 2.76
C ALA A 58 -9.84 -4.61 2.67
N ILE A 59 -9.91 -3.64 1.76
CA ILE A 59 -8.82 -2.68 1.52
C ILE A 59 -9.39 -1.28 1.65
N HIS A 60 -8.76 -0.50 2.52
CA HIS A 60 -9.01 0.92 2.70
C HIS A 60 -7.80 1.69 2.14
N ASP A 61 -7.97 2.29 0.97
CA ASP A 61 -7.00 3.22 0.42
C ASP A 61 -7.27 4.64 0.91
N GLU A 62 -6.34 5.15 1.71
CA GLU A 62 -6.27 6.55 2.14
C GLU A 62 -5.02 7.20 1.54
N LEU A 63 -4.81 6.93 0.25
CA LEU A 63 -3.69 7.45 -0.53
C LEU A 63 -4.11 8.78 -1.16
N THR A 64 -3.36 9.84 -0.87
CA THR A 64 -3.63 11.18 -1.43
C THR A 64 -2.61 11.53 -2.49
N VAL A 65 -3.05 12.03 -3.63
CA VAL A 65 -2.15 12.57 -4.67
C VAL A 65 -1.89 14.04 -4.39
N ARG A 66 -0.61 14.41 -4.28
CA ARG A 66 -0.14 15.78 -4.18
C ARG A 66 -0.41 16.47 -5.52
N LYS A 67 -1.27 17.50 -5.49
CA LYS A 67 -1.61 18.33 -6.66
C LYS A 67 -0.59 19.43 -6.89
#